data_AF-A0A978UTB9-F1
#
_entry.id   AF-A0A978UTB9-F1
#
_cell.length_a   1.000
_cell.length_b   1.000
_cell.length_c   1.000
_cell.angle_alpha   90.00
_cell.angle_beta   90.00
_cell.angle_gamma   90.00
#
_symmetry.space_group_name_H-M   'P 1'
#
loop_
_entity.id
_entity.type
_entity.pdbx_description
1 polymer ?
#
loop_
_entity_poly.entity_id
_entity_poly.type
_entity_poly.pdbx_seq_one_letter_code
_entity_poly.pdbx_strand_id
1 'polypeptide(L)'
;MNENLHFRFFEDKLGDNNASVEFYSTTHRLDPNTIMFLNEYNTIEQSKDKVANPDKKKLNEILSFPGNENLLAGIGLQGHFSSGKLNIAYMRSSLDILGTTGLPIWLTKVDAENFEEKLKEGYLHPAVKGNIMFAGPNTNSLNDTTTLTNKSFKNTPSGDVVDKLITEWKSGAVDVKPMQKDRLICRCFMEIMMLL
;
A
#
# COMPACT_ATOMS: atom_id res chain seq x y z
N MET A 1 -3.87 11.33 0.51
CA MET A 1 -4.21 11.67 -0.90
C MET A 1 -4.03 10.44 -1.77
N ASN A 2 -4.89 10.26 -2.78
CA ASN A 2 -4.81 9.14 -3.73
C ASN A 2 -4.43 9.66 -5.12
N GLU A 3 -3.45 9.02 -5.76
CA GLU A 3 -3.05 9.24 -7.16
C GLU A 3 -2.58 10.66 -7.49
N ASN A 4 -2.03 11.34 -6.48
CA ASN A 4 -1.70 12.74 -6.58
C ASN A 4 -0.35 13.02 -7.26
N LEU A 5 0.47 12.00 -7.51
CA LEU A 5 1.66 12.17 -8.38
C LEU A 5 1.20 12.23 -9.84
N HIS A 6 0.24 11.38 -10.21
CA HIS A 6 -0.35 11.35 -11.55
C HIS A 6 -1.30 12.51 -11.82
N PHE A 7 -2.12 12.86 -10.83
CA PHE A 7 -3.21 13.81 -11.01
C PHE A 7 -3.17 14.94 -9.99
N ARG A 8 -3.26 16.17 -10.49
CA ARG A 8 -3.33 17.40 -9.69
C ARG A 8 -4.75 17.95 -9.60
N PHE A 9 -5.73 17.04 -9.48
CA PHE A 9 -7.14 17.39 -9.64
C PHE A 9 -7.58 18.52 -8.71
N PHE A 10 -7.21 18.48 -7.43
CA PHE A 10 -7.64 19.48 -6.46
C PHE A 10 -6.91 20.80 -6.66
N GLU A 11 -5.62 20.77 -6.97
CA GLU A 11 -4.86 21.96 -7.30
C GLU A 11 -5.48 22.68 -8.50
N ASP A 12 -5.81 21.94 -9.55
CA ASP A 12 -6.39 22.48 -10.78
C ASP A 12 -7.82 23.02 -10.57
N LYS A 13 -8.62 22.39 -9.71
CA LYS A 13 -10.01 22.80 -9.45
C LYS A 13 -10.13 23.95 -8.47
N LEU A 14 -9.23 24.05 -7.50
CA LEU A 14 -9.25 25.11 -6.49
C LEU A 14 -8.39 26.31 -6.89
N GLY A 15 -7.53 26.17 -7.92
CA GLY A 15 -6.63 27.23 -8.35
C GLY A 15 -5.50 27.49 -7.36
N ASP A 16 -5.23 26.52 -6.48
CA ASP A 16 -4.20 26.58 -5.46
C ASP A 16 -3.21 25.43 -5.63
N ASN A 17 -1.95 25.77 -5.85
CA ASN A 17 -0.87 24.79 -6.02
C ASN A 17 -0.59 23.95 -4.76
N ASN A 18 -1.12 24.36 -3.60
CA ASN A 18 -0.90 23.70 -2.32
C ASN A 18 -2.13 22.94 -1.80
N ALA A 19 -3.23 22.87 -2.56
CA ALA A 19 -4.49 22.28 -2.10
C ALA A 19 -4.29 20.91 -1.42
N SER A 20 -3.57 19.99 -2.06
CA SER A 20 -3.35 18.64 -1.52
C SER A 20 -2.51 18.63 -0.24
N VAL A 21 -1.50 19.51 -0.10
CA VAL A 21 -0.66 19.56 1.12
C VAL A 21 -1.41 20.21 2.28
N GLU A 22 -2.27 21.19 2.00
CA GLU A 22 -3.16 21.79 2.99
C GLU A 22 -4.21 20.82 3.52
N PHE A 23 -4.65 19.86 2.71
CA PHE A 23 -5.56 18.80 3.16
C PHE A 23 -4.92 17.93 4.23
N TYR A 24 -3.61 17.64 4.15
CA TYR A 24 -2.90 16.93 5.21
C TYR A 24 -2.91 17.73 6.51
N SER A 25 -2.59 19.03 6.46
CA SER A 25 -2.59 19.90 7.64
C SER A 25 -3.97 20.01 8.27
N THR A 26 -4.99 20.19 7.44
CA THR A 26 -6.38 20.30 7.89
C THR A 26 -6.86 19.00 8.51
N THR A 27 -6.57 17.85 7.89
CA THR A 27 -6.97 16.55 8.42
C THR A 27 -6.24 16.24 9.72
N HIS A 28 -4.94 16.52 9.80
CA HIS A 28 -4.15 16.32 11.03
C HIS A 28 -4.67 17.17 12.20
N ARG A 29 -5.15 18.40 11.94
CA ARG A 29 -5.76 19.25 12.97
C ARG A 29 -7.08 18.67 13.50
N LEU A 30 -7.83 17.98 12.64
CA LEU A 30 -9.10 17.35 13.01
C LEU A 30 -8.88 16.02 13.74
N ASP A 31 -7.88 15.26 13.32
CA ASP A 31 -7.50 13.98 13.91
C ASP A 31 -5.96 13.82 13.93
N PRO A 32 -5.30 14.22 15.03
CA PRO A 32 -3.84 14.25 15.10
C PRO A 32 -3.20 12.87 15.24
N ASN A 33 -3.98 11.84 15.58
CA ASN A 33 -3.47 10.50 15.86
C ASN A 33 -3.55 9.56 14.65
N THR A 34 -4.13 10.02 13.54
CA THR A 34 -4.28 9.22 12.32
C THR A 34 -3.07 9.33 11.41
N ILE A 35 -2.63 8.17 10.89
CA ILE A 35 -1.57 8.09 9.88
C ILE A 35 -2.15 8.49 8.53
N MET A 36 -1.60 9.55 7.94
CA MET A 36 -2.03 10.08 6.65
C MET A 36 -1.21 9.48 5.52
N PHE A 37 -1.86 8.74 4.63
CA PHE A 37 -1.18 8.05 3.52
C PHE A 37 -1.16 8.89 2.23
N LEU A 38 0.00 8.91 1.58
CA LEU A 38 0.13 9.20 0.15
C LEU A 38 0.02 7.87 -0.60
N ASN A 39 -1.09 7.64 -1.28
CA ASN A 39 -1.38 6.38 -1.96
C ASN A 39 -1.24 6.53 -3.48
N GLU A 40 -0.41 5.71 -4.12
CA GLU A 40 -0.08 5.86 -5.54
C GLU A 40 0.06 4.51 -6.25
N TYR A 41 -0.33 4.46 -7.53
CA TYR A 41 -0.13 3.30 -8.40
C TYR A 41 1.15 3.44 -9.22
N ASN A 42 1.59 2.34 -9.84
CA ASN A 42 2.78 2.23 -10.68
C ASN A 42 4.14 2.47 -9.99
N THR A 43 4.16 2.90 -8.73
CA THR A 43 5.40 3.14 -7.98
C THR A 43 6.27 1.89 -7.79
N ILE A 44 5.66 0.71 -7.72
CA ILE A 44 6.36 -0.58 -7.61
C ILE A 44 6.03 -1.54 -8.75
N GLU A 45 5.03 -1.19 -9.57
CA GLU A 45 4.45 -2.05 -10.60
C GLU A 45 5.09 -1.82 -11.97
N GLN A 46 5.41 -0.56 -12.32
CA GLN A 46 5.83 -0.19 -13.68
C GLN A 46 7.12 0.65 -13.67
N SER A 47 8.26 0.00 -13.89
CA SER A 47 9.57 0.68 -13.92
C SER A 47 9.77 1.69 -15.05
N LYS A 48 8.81 1.80 -15.97
CA LYS A 48 8.81 2.76 -17.08
C LYS A 48 7.93 3.97 -16.82
N ASP A 49 7.15 3.95 -15.73
CA ASP A 49 6.40 5.11 -15.32
C ASP A 49 7.37 6.20 -14.89
N LYS A 50 7.25 7.39 -15.49
CA LYS A 50 8.15 8.51 -15.19
C LYS A 50 7.58 9.44 -14.13
N VAL A 51 6.29 9.29 -13.80
CA VAL A 51 5.55 10.18 -12.91
C VAL A 51 5.63 9.65 -11.49
N ALA A 52 5.24 8.39 -11.28
CA ALA A 52 5.24 7.77 -9.97
C ALA A 52 6.53 6.97 -9.71
N ASN A 53 7.70 7.54 -10.01
CA ASN A 53 8.95 6.92 -9.58
C ASN A 53 9.00 6.84 -8.04
N PRO A 54 9.79 5.91 -7.44
CA PRO A 54 10.01 5.85 -6.00
C PRO A 54 10.89 7.02 -5.48
N ASP A 55 10.71 8.21 -6.05
CA ASP A 55 11.26 9.44 -5.52
C ASP A 55 10.38 9.95 -4.37
N LYS A 56 11.01 10.66 -3.44
CA LYS A 56 10.35 11.14 -2.23
C LYS A 56 9.86 12.57 -2.37
N LYS A 57 9.78 13.11 -3.60
CA LYS A 57 9.60 14.55 -3.81
C LYS A 57 8.27 15.03 -3.24
N LYS A 58 7.16 14.40 -3.65
CA LYS A 58 5.82 14.78 -3.17
C LYS A 58 5.64 14.49 -1.69
N LEU A 59 6.23 13.40 -1.19
CA LEU A 59 6.24 13.10 0.23
C LEU A 59 6.97 14.18 1.04
N ASN A 60 8.14 14.61 0.58
CA ASN A 60 8.90 15.68 1.23
C ASN A 60 8.15 17.01 1.17
N GLU A 61 7.46 17.32 0.06
CA GLU A 61 6.60 18.49 -0.07
C GLU A 61 5.51 18.50 1.00
N ILE A 62 4.83 17.37 1.21
CA ILE A 62 3.82 17.20 2.25
C ILE A 62 4.43 17.40 3.64
N LEU A 63 5.53 16.71 3.95
CA LEU A 63 6.15 16.72 5.29
C LEU A 63 6.79 18.07 5.64
N SER A 64 7.22 18.84 4.64
CA SER A 64 7.89 20.14 4.85
C SER A 64 6.91 21.31 4.85
N PHE A 65 5.62 21.06 4.60
CA PHE A 65 4.61 22.11 4.55
C PHE A 65 4.32 22.67 5.95
N PRO A 66 4.22 24.01 6.12
CA PRO A 66 3.89 24.61 7.41
C PRO A 66 2.58 24.06 7.99
N GLY A 67 2.61 23.60 9.24
CA GLY A 67 1.48 22.93 9.89
C GLY A 67 1.44 21.41 9.73
N ASN A 68 2.45 20.80 9.10
CA ASN A 68 2.62 19.34 9.00
C ASN A 68 3.84 18.82 9.81
N GLU A 69 4.41 19.62 10.71
CA GLU A 69 5.68 19.32 11.40
C GLU A 69 5.62 18.02 12.23
N ASN A 70 4.44 17.68 12.75
CA ASN A 70 4.20 16.47 13.56
C ASN A 70 3.26 15.47 12.85
N LEU A 71 3.11 15.59 11.53
CA LEU A 71 2.22 14.74 10.75
C LEU A 71 2.68 13.27 10.85
N LEU A 72 1.80 12.40 11.33
CA LEU A 72 1.98 10.96 11.16
C LEU A 72 1.70 10.61 9.70
N ALA A 73 2.73 10.24 8.95
CA ALA A 73 2.62 9.95 7.53
C ALA A 73 2.89 8.47 7.21
N GLY A 74 2.28 7.99 6.13
CA GLY A 74 2.50 6.65 5.59
C GLY A 74 2.58 6.67 4.06
N ILE A 75 3.17 5.62 3.49
CA ILE A 75 3.29 5.44 2.05
C ILE A 75 2.36 4.30 1.63
N GLY A 76 1.39 4.60 0.78
CA GLY A 76 0.47 3.63 0.20
C GLY A 76 0.89 3.30 -1.22
N LEU A 77 1.03 2.02 -1.53
CA LEU A 77 1.40 1.51 -2.85
C LEU A 77 0.26 0.62 -3.32
N GLN A 78 -0.42 1.00 -4.40
CA GLN A 78 -1.64 0.31 -4.82
C GLN A 78 -1.36 -1.17 -5.12
N GLY A 79 -0.29 -1.48 -5.86
CA GLY A 79 0.06 -2.86 -6.18
C GLY A 79 -0.87 -3.45 -7.24
N HIS A 80 -1.33 -2.63 -8.18
CA HIS A 80 -2.10 -3.06 -9.36
C HIS A 80 -1.14 -3.62 -10.42
N PHE A 81 -0.75 -4.88 -10.25
CA PHE A 81 0.27 -5.49 -11.10
C PHE A 81 -0.37 -6.14 -12.33
N SER A 82 -0.02 -5.68 -13.52
CA SER A 82 -0.50 -6.26 -14.78
C SER A 82 -0.19 -7.76 -14.92
N SER A 83 -0.89 -8.47 -15.81
CA SER A 83 -0.78 -9.93 -16.06
C SER A 83 0.58 -10.42 -16.60
N GLY A 84 1.66 -9.64 -16.42
CA GLY A 84 3.02 -10.01 -16.77
C GLY A 84 3.80 -10.65 -15.62
N LYS A 85 5.04 -11.06 -15.92
CA LYS A 85 6.00 -11.47 -14.90
C LYS A 85 6.33 -10.29 -13.98
N LEU A 86 6.23 -10.50 -12.67
CA LEU A 86 6.60 -9.52 -11.67
C LEU A 86 8.09 -9.15 -11.83
N ASN A 87 8.37 -7.84 -11.90
CA ASN A 87 9.74 -7.34 -11.82
C ASN A 87 10.15 -7.20 -10.35
N ILE A 88 10.50 -8.33 -9.73
CA ILE A 88 10.87 -8.39 -8.31
C ILE A 88 12.03 -7.46 -7.98
N ALA A 89 13.03 -7.37 -8.86
CA ALA A 89 14.18 -6.51 -8.65
C ALA A 89 13.78 -5.03 -8.55
N TYR A 90 12.84 -4.59 -9.38
CA TYR A 90 12.31 -3.23 -9.33
C TYR A 90 11.41 -3.00 -8.11
N MET A 91 10.50 -3.93 -7.80
CA MET A 91 9.65 -3.83 -6.61
C MET A 91 10.51 -3.72 -5.34
N ARG A 92 11.51 -4.60 -5.18
CA ARG A 92 12.40 -4.60 -4.02
C ARG A 92 13.22 -3.32 -3.91
N SER A 93 13.85 -2.87 -5.00
CA SER A 93 14.65 -1.63 -4.95
C SER A 93 13.80 -0.40 -4.67
N SER A 94 12.57 -0.35 -5.18
CA SER A 94 11.62 0.72 -4.90
C SER A 94 11.22 0.73 -3.42
N LEU A 95 10.94 -0.45 -2.85
CA LEU A 95 10.66 -0.59 -1.41
C LEU A 95 11.88 -0.23 -0.54
N ASP A 96 13.10 -0.57 -0.96
CA ASP A 96 14.33 -0.17 -0.27
C ASP A 96 14.46 1.36 -0.24
N ILE A 97 14.30 2.03 -1.39
CA ILE A 97 14.38 3.49 -1.51
C ILE A 97 13.32 4.16 -0.63
N LEU A 98 12.06 3.74 -0.74
CA LEU A 98 10.97 4.29 0.06
C LEU A 98 11.16 3.98 1.55
N GLY A 99 11.70 2.81 1.89
CA GLY A 99 11.98 2.37 3.24
C GLY A 99 12.99 3.26 3.97
N THR A 100 13.92 3.89 3.25
CA THR A 100 14.85 4.86 3.84
C THR A 100 14.19 6.15 4.35
N THR A 101 12.88 6.35 4.12
CA THR A 101 12.11 7.43 4.77
C THR A 101 11.84 7.14 6.26
N GLY A 102 11.88 5.86 6.67
CA GLY A 102 11.45 5.43 7.99
C GLY A 102 9.92 5.41 8.18
N LEU A 103 9.13 5.82 7.19
CA LEU A 103 7.68 5.78 7.25
C LEU A 103 7.14 4.36 7.03
N PRO A 104 5.97 4.02 7.62
CA PRO A 104 5.32 2.75 7.34
C PRO A 104 4.86 2.69 5.87
N ILE A 105 5.23 1.62 5.18
CA ILE A 105 4.74 1.31 3.82
C ILE A 105 3.59 0.31 3.91
N TRP A 106 2.51 0.56 3.18
CA TRP A 106 1.38 -0.35 3.05
C TRP A 106 1.17 -0.66 1.57
N LEU A 107 1.04 -1.93 1.22
CA LEU A 107 0.43 -2.30 -0.05
C LEU A 107 -1.09 -2.22 0.13
N THR A 108 -1.79 -1.44 -0.69
CA THR A 108 -3.16 -0.99 -0.36
C THR A 108 -4.25 -1.60 -1.24
N LYS A 109 -3.92 -2.08 -2.43
CA LYS A 109 -4.89 -2.58 -3.42
C LYS A 109 -4.32 -3.73 -4.25
N VAL A 110 -3.56 -4.63 -3.63
CA VAL A 110 -2.89 -5.70 -4.39
C VAL A 110 -3.96 -6.52 -5.12
N ASP A 111 -3.84 -6.59 -6.45
CA ASP A 111 -4.67 -7.43 -7.34
C ASP A 111 -3.78 -8.41 -8.13
N ALA A 112 -4.37 -9.52 -8.60
CA ALA A 112 -3.64 -10.56 -9.36
C ALA A 112 -4.52 -11.78 -9.73
N GLU A 113 -4.11 -12.73 -10.54
CA GLU A 113 -2.99 -12.70 -11.45
C GLU A 113 -1.67 -13.12 -10.79
N ASN A 114 -1.52 -14.34 -10.24
CA ASN A 114 -0.29 -14.83 -9.56
C ASN A 114 0.10 -14.06 -8.27
N PHE A 115 -0.79 -14.03 -7.27
CA PHE A 115 -0.63 -13.26 -6.01
C PHE A 115 0.51 -13.67 -5.08
N GLU A 116 0.89 -14.96 -5.05
CA GLU A 116 1.74 -15.47 -3.97
C GLU A 116 3.08 -14.73 -3.90
N GLU A 117 3.72 -14.51 -5.04
CA GLU A 117 5.02 -13.85 -5.11
C GLU A 117 4.93 -12.37 -4.73
N LYS A 118 3.89 -11.66 -5.22
CA LYS A 118 3.64 -10.24 -4.94
C LYS A 118 3.41 -10.01 -3.44
N LEU A 119 2.57 -10.83 -2.83
CA LEU A 119 2.25 -10.75 -1.40
C LEU A 119 3.44 -11.16 -0.53
N LYS A 120 4.21 -12.19 -0.92
CA LYS A 120 5.43 -12.59 -0.20
C LYS A 120 6.50 -11.50 -0.27
N GLU A 121 6.70 -10.86 -1.41
CA GLU A 121 7.67 -9.76 -1.53
C GLU A 121 7.33 -8.61 -0.60
N GLY A 122 6.07 -8.17 -0.58
CA GLY A 122 5.59 -7.16 0.36
C GLY A 122 5.76 -7.60 1.81
N TYR A 123 5.36 -8.83 2.16
CA TYR A 123 5.44 -9.36 3.53
C TYR A 123 6.87 -9.44 4.08
N LEU A 124 7.84 -9.82 3.24
CA LEU A 124 9.24 -10.01 3.64
C LEU A 124 9.99 -8.69 3.82
N HIS A 125 9.53 -7.61 3.20
CA HIS A 125 10.23 -6.33 3.26
C HIS A 125 10.05 -5.62 4.63
N PRO A 126 11.12 -5.22 5.32
CA PRO A 126 11.04 -4.71 6.71
C PRO A 126 10.30 -3.37 6.85
N ALA A 127 10.29 -2.53 5.81
CA ALA A 127 9.56 -1.26 5.81
C ALA A 127 8.05 -1.42 5.58
N VAL A 128 7.63 -2.55 5.01
CA VAL A 128 6.20 -2.84 4.77
C VAL A 128 5.57 -3.30 6.08
N LYS A 129 4.48 -2.64 6.47
CA LYS A 129 3.74 -2.86 7.73
C LYS A 129 2.35 -3.46 7.50
N GLY A 130 1.80 -3.33 6.28
CA GLY A 130 0.48 -3.84 5.94
C GLY A 130 0.38 -4.25 4.47
N ASN A 131 -0.49 -5.24 4.21
CA ASN A 131 -0.89 -5.67 2.88
C ASN A 131 -2.42 -5.77 2.85
N ILE A 132 -3.05 -4.94 2.03
CA ILE A 132 -4.49 -4.92 1.76
C ILE A 132 -4.66 -5.39 0.30
N MET A 133 -5.60 -6.30 0.10
CA MET A 133 -5.90 -6.85 -1.22
C MET A 133 -7.15 -6.19 -1.79
N PHE A 134 -7.13 -5.89 -3.09
CA PHE A 134 -8.31 -5.46 -3.82
C PHE A 134 -9.03 -6.67 -4.39
N ALA A 135 -9.77 -7.34 -3.51
CA ALA A 135 -10.34 -8.65 -3.77
C ALA A 135 -11.73 -8.79 -3.12
N GLY A 136 -12.53 -9.74 -3.61
CA GLY A 136 -13.88 -9.97 -3.10
C GLY A 136 -14.50 -11.27 -3.59
N PRO A 137 -15.75 -11.57 -3.17
CA PRO A 137 -16.52 -12.65 -3.77
C PRO A 137 -16.90 -12.30 -5.21
N ASN A 138 -17.19 -13.32 -6.02
CA ASN A 138 -17.69 -13.13 -7.38
C ASN A 138 -19.05 -12.44 -7.32
N THR A 139 -19.05 -11.13 -7.57
CA THR A 139 -20.23 -10.29 -7.69
C THR A 139 -20.22 -9.67 -9.09
N ASN A 140 -21.39 -9.57 -9.72
CA ASN A 140 -21.51 -9.05 -11.09
C ASN A 140 -21.05 -7.57 -11.25
N SER A 141 -20.66 -6.91 -10.16
CA SER A 141 -20.29 -5.48 -10.09
C SER A 141 -18.79 -5.23 -10.00
N LEU A 142 -17.95 -6.26 -9.88
CA LEU A 142 -16.51 -6.12 -9.64
C LEU A 142 -15.68 -6.91 -10.67
N ASN A 143 -15.99 -6.70 -11.95
CA ASN A 143 -15.41 -7.46 -13.07
C ASN A 143 -13.87 -7.41 -13.14
N ASP A 144 -13.24 -6.40 -12.55
CA ASP A 144 -11.78 -6.22 -12.53
C ASP A 144 -11.13 -6.58 -11.18
N THR A 145 -11.90 -7.13 -10.22
CA THR A 145 -11.36 -7.50 -8.91
C THR A 145 -10.94 -8.96 -8.84
N THR A 146 -9.97 -9.22 -7.99
CA THR A 146 -9.62 -10.59 -7.65
C THR A 146 -10.79 -11.27 -6.96
N THR A 147 -11.28 -12.35 -7.58
CA THR A 147 -12.31 -13.18 -6.98
C THR A 147 -11.68 -14.20 -6.04
N LEU A 148 -11.88 -14.07 -4.73
CA LEU A 148 -11.42 -15.05 -3.73
C LEU A 148 -12.39 -16.20 -3.53
N THR A 149 -13.69 -15.94 -3.71
CA THR A 149 -14.74 -16.96 -3.59
C THR A 149 -15.76 -16.85 -4.71
N ASN A 150 -16.35 -17.97 -5.12
CA ASN A 150 -17.47 -17.96 -6.06
C ASN A 150 -18.78 -17.51 -5.40
N LYS A 151 -19.87 -17.44 -6.18
CA LYS A 151 -21.20 -16.99 -5.69
C LYS A 151 -21.78 -17.83 -4.54
N SER A 152 -21.26 -19.04 -4.34
CA SER A 152 -21.64 -19.94 -3.24
C SER A 152 -20.65 -19.89 -2.07
N PHE A 153 -19.80 -18.85 -2.01
CA PHE A 153 -18.75 -18.67 -0.99
C PHE A 153 -17.75 -19.83 -0.90
N LYS A 154 -17.57 -20.59 -1.99
CA LYS A 154 -16.47 -21.57 -2.07
C LYS A 154 -15.22 -20.89 -2.64
N ASN A 155 -14.06 -21.26 -2.12
CA ASN A 155 -12.78 -20.70 -2.57
C ASN A 155 -12.57 -20.86 -4.07
N THR A 156 -11.94 -19.86 -4.66
CA THR A 156 -11.26 -19.96 -5.95
C THR A 156 -9.80 -20.36 -5.74
N PRO A 157 -9.04 -20.68 -6.81
CA PRO A 157 -7.60 -20.88 -6.69
C PRO A 157 -6.86 -19.70 -6.06
N SER A 158 -7.31 -18.46 -6.30
CA SER A 158 -6.73 -17.26 -5.66
C SER A 158 -7.06 -17.22 -4.16
N GLY A 159 -8.27 -17.61 -3.76
CA GLY A 159 -8.64 -17.77 -2.36
C GLY A 159 -7.78 -18.82 -1.64
N ASP A 160 -7.51 -19.96 -2.28
CA ASP A 160 -6.67 -21.03 -1.70
C ASP A 160 -5.24 -20.55 -1.44
N VAL A 161 -4.69 -19.70 -2.32
CA VAL A 161 -3.38 -19.07 -2.13
C VAL A 161 -3.39 -18.15 -0.91
N VAL A 162 -4.44 -17.33 -0.74
CA VAL A 162 -4.56 -16.44 0.42
C VAL A 162 -4.64 -17.25 1.73
N ASP A 163 -5.47 -18.29 1.77
CA ASP A 163 -5.61 -19.15 2.96
C ASP A 163 -4.29 -19.83 3.33
N LYS A 164 -3.56 -20.32 2.31
CA LYS A 164 -2.20 -20.87 2.47
C LYS A 164 -1.25 -19.83 3.09
N LEU A 165 -1.21 -18.60 2.55
CA LEU A 165 -0.32 -17.53 3.05
C LEU A 165 -0.66 -17.11 4.48
N ILE A 166 -1.95 -16.94 4.79
CA ILE A 166 -2.41 -16.62 6.15
C ILE A 166 -1.96 -17.72 7.12
N THR A 167 -2.08 -18.99 6.72
CA THR A 167 -1.64 -20.13 7.54
C THR A 167 -0.12 -20.13 7.72
N GLU A 168 0.63 -19.92 6.64
CA GLU A 168 2.10 -19.82 6.64
C GLU A 168 2.57 -18.74 7.63
N TRP A 169 1.97 -17.55 7.58
CA TRP A 169 2.41 -16.39 8.37
C TRP A 169 1.92 -16.38 9.82
N LYS A 170 0.77 -17.01 10.12
CA LYS A 170 0.30 -17.20 11.50
C LYS A 170 1.21 -18.10 12.33
N SER A 171 1.97 -18.99 11.69
CA SER A 171 2.83 -19.95 12.39
C SER A 171 4.13 -19.36 12.96
N GLY A 172 4.37 -18.06 12.77
CA GLY A 172 5.64 -17.39 13.06
C GLY A 172 5.73 -16.63 14.38
N ALA A 173 5.54 -17.27 15.53
CA ALA A 173 6.23 -16.83 16.75
C ALA A 173 7.64 -17.45 16.73
N VAL A 174 8.55 -16.84 15.98
CA VAL A 174 9.97 -17.19 16.08
C VAL A 174 10.56 -16.36 17.21
N ASP A 175 11.11 -17.04 18.22
CA ASP A 175 11.93 -16.41 19.28
C ASP A 175 13.14 -15.71 18.65
N VAL A 176 12.97 -14.44 18.28
CA VAL A 176 14.09 -13.57 17.90
C VAL A 176 14.70 -13.02 19.19
N LYS A 177 15.97 -13.37 19.46
CA LYS A 177 16.78 -12.74 20.52
C LYS A 177 16.65 -11.20 20.45
N PRO A 178 16.65 -10.49 21.59
CA PRO A 178 16.16 -9.12 21.67
C PRO A 178 17.05 -8.15 20.90
N MET A 179 16.63 -7.78 19.68
CA MET A 179 17.05 -6.57 19.00
C MET A 179 15.86 -5.61 18.93
N GLN A 180 15.84 -4.68 19.89
CA GLN A 180 14.89 -3.56 20.06
C GLN A 180 13.42 -3.95 20.18
N LYS A 181 12.85 -3.57 21.32
CA LYS A 181 11.56 -3.99 21.89
C LYS A 181 10.31 -3.52 21.12
N ASP A 182 10.47 -2.88 19.96
CA ASP A 182 9.37 -2.31 19.16
C ASP A 182 8.91 -3.23 18.02
N ARG A 183 9.48 -4.43 17.90
CA ARG A 183 9.21 -5.35 16.76
C ARG A 183 8.01 -6.29 16.94
N LEU A 184 7.27 -6.21 18.06
CA LEU A 184 6.24 -7.21 18.40
C LEU A 184 4.79 -6.79 18.10
N ILE A 185 4.55 -5.71 17.37
CA ILE A 185 3.18 -5.24 17.10
C ILE A 185 2.74 -5.72 15.71
N CYS A 186 1.83 -6.69 15.72
CA CYS A 186 0.90 -7.11 14.66
C CYS A 186 1.41 -7.06 13.22
N ARG A 187 2.00 -8.16 12.73
CA ARG A 187 2.14 -8.40 11.29
C ARG A 187 0.92 -9.19 10.77
N CYS A 188 0.32 -8.66 9.70
CA CYS A 188 -0.88 -9.13 8.98
C CYS A 188 -2.24 -8.80 9.59
N PHE A 189 -2.63 -7.52 9.57
CA PHE A 189 -4.01 -7.20 9.21
C PHE A 189 -4.13 -7.32 7.69
N MET A 190 -4.70 -8.42 7.22
CA MET A 190 -5.11 -8.59 5.83
C MET A 190 -6.59 -8.23 5.78
N GLU A 191 -6.87 -6.93 5.63
CA GLU A 191 -8.24 -6.46 5.45
C GLU A 191 -8.65 -6.57 4.00
N ILE A 192 -9.83 -7.16 3.78
CA ILE A 192 -10.54 -7.07 2.51
C ILE A 192 -11.37 -5.80 2.60
N MET A 193 -10.86 -4.70 2.02
CA MET A 193 -11.62 -3.46 1.94
C MET A 193 -12.31 -3.39 0.57
N MET A 194 -13.63 -3.56 0.57
CA MET A 194 -14.49 -3.15 -0.55
C MET A 194 -14.52 -1.62 -0.56
N LEU A 195 -13.56 -0.99 -1.22
CA LEU A 195 -13.64 0.43 -1.53
C LEU A 195 -14.46 0.60 -2.82
N LEU A 196 -15.53 1.39 -2.69
CA LEU A 196 -16.46 1.81 -3.75
C LEU A 196 -15.80 2.79 -4.73
#